data_AF-A0A2I0U451-F1
#
_entry.id   AF-A0A2I0U451-F1
#
_cell.length_a   1.000
_cell.length_b   1.000
_cell.length_c   1.000
_cell.angle_alpha   90.00
_cell.angle_beta   90.00
_cell.angle_gamma   90.00
#
_symmetry.space_group_name_H-M   'P 1'
#
loop_
_entity.id
_entity.type
_entity.pdbx_description
1 polymer ?
#
loop_
_entity_poly.entity_id
_entity_poly.type
_entity_poly.pdbx_seq_one_letter_code
_entity_poly.pdbx_strand_id
1 'polypeptide(L)'
;MSTGKICCLVLLTLGVLAVVVALVVILTQPKCGPQHYLHGAVAADSETCSVIGRDILKSGGTAVDAAIAGLICTSVMNPQSSGLGGGVVFTIYNASTEPCNFVSYQQSSSATCITLLHRAHMAMHSSGAWYTSPLICDGQRLLEPGETFRWPALQQTLKAVAENGATAFYEGQIGQALVEDIRKAGSGISLEDLQAYKAEVSSALNITLNSHTTVFSPGPPMGGAVLMFILKILEEYKLHEASLATPKEKVETYHRIAEALKFGNMLKPHMSDPAFSDTQSHKGSITLSASALGEKPPSAMVPSILISKTGDMLVIGGAGGAWIISATAMVSEQEPHSNASH
;
A
#
# COMPACT_ATOMS: atom_id res chain seq x y z
N MET A 1 61.20 12.30 -33.53
CA MET A 1 60.78 11.09 -32.78
C MET A 1 59.98 10.20 -33.73
N SER A 2 60.34 8.91 -33.85
CA SER A 2 59.60 7.97 -34.72
C SER A 2 58.13 7.89 -34.29
N THR A 3 57.22 7.85 -35.27
CA THR A 3 55.76 7.74 -35.11
C THR A 3 55.35 6.62 -34.14
N GLY A 4 56.14 5.54 -34.06
CA GLY A 4 55.91 4.45 -33.11
C GLY A 4 56.11 4.83 -31.63
N LYS A 5 57.02 5.76 -31.31
CA LYS A 5 57.24 6.22 -29.93
C LYS A 5 56.13 7.14 -29.44
N ILE A 6 55.53 7.94 -30.34
CA ILE A 6 54.40 8.82 -30.02
C ILE A 6 53.15 7.98 -29.76
N CYS A 7 52.89 6.97 -30.60
CA CYS A 7 51.75 6.06 -30.42
C CYS A 7 51.84 5.28 -29.10
N CYS A 8 53.04 4.82 -28.73
CA CYS A 8 53.27 4.11 -27.47
C CYS A 8 53.05 5.02 -26.24
N LEU A 9 53.50 6.29 -26.29
CA LEU A 9 53.24 7.25 -25.22
C LEU A 9 51.74 7.56 -25.06
N VAL A 10 51.01 7.70 -26.16
CA VAL A 10 49.56 7.99 -26.13
C VAL A 10 48.76 6.80 -25.58
N LEU A 11 49.15 5.57 -25.91
CA LEU A 11 48.50 4.38 -25.35
C LEU A 11 48.80 4.22 -23.85
N LEU A 12 50.02 4.54 -23.41
CA LEU A 12 50.38 4.53 -22.00
C LEU A 12 49.61 5.59 -21.21
N THR A 13 49.47 6.81 -21.73
CA THR A 13 48.71 7.87 -21.04
C THR A 13 47.22 7.56 -20.98
N LEU A 14 46.63 7.02 -22.04
CA LEU A 14 45.23 6.57 -22.04
C LEU A 14 45.00 5.40 -21.07
N GLY A 15 45.93 4.45 -21.01
CA GLY A 15 45.89 3.34 -20.06
C GLY A 15 45.96 3.82 -18.60
N VAL A 16 46.90 4.73 -18.29
CA VAL A 16 47.01 5.33 -16.95
C VAL A 16 45.75 6.13 -16.60
N LEU A 17 45.22 6.91 -17.54
CA LEU A 17 44.00 7.69 -17.33
C LEU A 17 42.79 6.78 -17.04
N ALA A 18 42.64 5.68 -17.79
CA ALA A 18 41.57 4.71 -17.56
C ALA A 18 41.68 4.05 -16.19
N VAL A 19 42.90 3.69 -15.75
CA VAL A 19 43.14 3.14 -14.40
C VAL A 19 42.80 4.15 -13.32
N VAL A 20 43.24 5.42 -13.47
CA VAL A 20 42.93 6.49 -12.50
C VAL A 20 41.43 6.74 -12.43
N VAL A 21 40.72 6.82 -13.56
CA VAL A 21 39.26 6.98 -13.58
C VAL A 21 38.57 5.80 -12.90
N ALA A 22 38.98 4.56 -13.20
CA ALA A 22 38.43 3.38 -12.54
C ALA A 22 38.68 3.40 -11.02
N LEU A 23 39.87 3.79 -10.59
CA LEU A 23 40.23 3.89 -9.17
C LEU A 23 39.43 4.98 -8.45
N VAL A 24 39.28 6.15 -9.07
CA VAL A 24 38.45 7.24 -8.54
C VAL A 24 37.01 6.75 -8.42
N VAL A 25 36.44 6.16 -9.47
CA VAL A 25 35.07 5.61 -9.42
C VAL A 25 34.93 4.59 -8.30
N ILE A 26 35.84 3.62 -8.16
CA ILE A 26 35.79 2.60 -7.10
C ILE A 26 35.90 3.22 -5.70
N LEU A 27 36.77 4.24 -5.52
CA LEU A 27 36.98 4.90 -4.23
C LEU A 27 35.86 5.88 -3.87
N THR A 28 35.18 6.47 -4.86
CA THR A 28 34.08 7.44 -4.65
C THR A 28 32.70 6.80 -4.71
N GLN A 29 32.58 5.51 -5.04
CA GLN A 29 31.30 4.81 -4.94
C GLN A 29 30.85 4.81 -3.48
N PRO A 30 29.66 5.35 -3.18
CA PRO A 30 29.13 5.34 -1.83
C PRO A 30 29.05 3.89 -1.35
N LYS A 31 29.86 3.56 -0.34
CA LYS A 31 29.80 2.25 0.30
C LYS A 31 28.55 2.23 1.17
N CYS A 32 27.46 1.79 0.57
CA CYS A 32 26.24 1.47 1.30
C CYS A 32 26.55 0.39 2.34
N GLY A 33 26.19 0.63 3.61
CA GLY A 33 26.21 -0.41 4.63
C GLY A 33 25.24 -1.56 4.29
N PRO A 34 25.24 -2.66 5.05
CA PRO A 34 24.46 -3.86 4.77
C PRO A 34 22.92 -3.69 4.69
N GLN A 35 22.40 -2.48 4.90
CA GLN A 35 20.98 -2.10 4.89
C GLN A 35 20.68 -0.90 3.97
N HIS A 36 21.65 -0.44 3.17
CA HIS A 36 21.47 0.70 2.27
C HIS A 36 21.47 0.26 0.82
N TYR A 37 20.55 0.82 0.03
CA TYR A 37 20.41 0.53 -1.39
C TYR A 37 20.61 1.81 -2.19
N LEU A 38 21.52 1.76 -3.18
CA LEU A 38 21.90 2.95 -3.95
C LEU A 38 20.82 3.41 -4.95
N HIS A 39 20.01 2.47 -5.46
CA HIS A 39 19.10 2.72 -6.58
C HIS A 39 17.63 2.57 -6.23
N GLY A 40 17.28 1.72 -5.27
CA GLY A 40 15.90 1.48 -4.87
C GLY A 40 15.76 0.23 -4.02
N ALA A 41 14.62 0.13 -3.35
CA ALA A 41 14.25 -0.99 -2.50
C ALA A 41 12.77 -1.32 -2.71
N VAL A 42 12.40 -2.58 -2.43
CA VAL A 42 11.01 -3.04 -2.44
C VAL A 42 10.74 -3.82 -1.16
N ALA A 43 9.76 -3.35 -0.39
CA ALA A 43 9.26 -4.03 0.81
C ALA A 43 7.85 -4.55 0.54
N ALA A 44 7.63 -5.85 0.74
CA ALA A 44 6.35 -6.53 0.58
C ALA A 44 6.17 -7.57 1.70
N ASP A 45 4.95 -8.10 1.85
CA ASP A 45 4.57 -9.05 2.91
C ASP A 45 5.35 -10.38 2.89
N SER A 46 6.03 -10.68 1.78
CA SER A 46 6.87 -11.88 1.66
C SER A 46 8.16 -11.57 0.92
N GLU A 47 9.22 -12.31 1.28
CA GLU A 47 10.51 -12.24 0.61
C GLU A 47 10.37 -12.44 -0.90
N THR A 48 9.59 -13.44 -1.32
CA THR A 48 9.33 -13.75 -2.73
C THR A 48 8.77 -12.54 -3.49
N CYS A 49 7.80 -11.82 -2.92
CA CYS A 49 7.20 -10.67 -3.58
C CYS A 49 8.13 -9.45 -3.58
N SER A 50 8.93 -9.25 -2.53
CA SER A 50 10.01 -8.26 -2.53
C SER A 50 11.05 -8.54 -3.61
N VAL A 51 11.44 -9.81 -3.78
CA VAL A 51 12.38 -10.24 -4.82
C VAL A 51 11.82 -9.98 -6.22
N ILE A 52 10.56 -10.33 -6.48
CA ILE A 52 9.90 -10.08 -7.77
C ILE A 52 9.85 -8.58 -8.08
N GLY A 53 9.40 -7.74 -7.14
CA GLY A 53 9.38 -6.29 -7.35
C GLY A 53 10.77 -5.70 -7.57
N ARG A 54 11.78 -6.16 -6.83
CA ARG A 54 13.19 -5.76 -7.03
C ARG A 54 13.68 -6.13 -8.43
N ASP A 55 13.32 -7.31 -8.93
CA ASP A 55 13.76 -7.77 -10.24
C ASP A 55 13.09 -6.97 -11.38
N ILE A 56 11.88 -6.45 -11.17
CA ILE A 56 11.27 -5.45 -12.05
C ILE A 56 12.07 -4.14 -12.06
N LEU A 57 12.50 -3.63 -10.91
CA LEU A 57 13.38 -2.45 -10.86
C LEU A 57 14.70 -2.70 -11.61
N LYS A 58 15.32 -3.87 -11.42
CA LYS A 58 16.55 -4.25 -12.13
C LYS A 58 16.36 -4.36 -13.65
N SER A 59 15.15 -4.64 -14.09
CA SER A 59 14.78 -4.72 -15.50
C SER A 59 14.46 -3.34 -16.11
N GLY A 60 14.64 -2.25 -15.35
CA GLY A 60 14.38 -0.87 -15.78
C GLY A 60 12.95 -0.39 -15.53
N GLY A 61 12.16 -1.14 -14.77
CA GLY A 61 10.81 -0.72 -14.36
C GLY A 61 10.85 0.42 -13.33
N THR A 62 9.74 1.15 -13.24
CA THR A 62 9.54 2.22 -12.25
C THR A 62 9.19 1.66 -10.87
N ALA A 63 9.17 2.54 -9.85
CA ALA A 63 8.67 2.18 -8.52
C ALA A 63 7.20 1.69 -8.56
N VAL A 64 6.39 2.23 -9.48
CA VAL A 64 5.00 1.81 -9.68
C VAL A 64 4.92 0.41 -10.29
N ASP A 65 5.76 0.11 -11.30
CA ASP A 65 5.81 -1.23 -11.92
C ASP A 65 6.22 -2.30 -10.91
N ALA A 66 7.22 -1.99 -10.08
CA ALA A 66 7.68 -2.86 -9.00
C ALA A 66 6.60 -3.08 -7.94
N ALA A 67 5.85 -2.03 -7.58
CA ALA A 67 4.72 -2.13 -6.66
C ALA A 67 3.58 -2.99 -7.24
N ILE A 68 3.23 -2.83 -8.52
CA ILE A 68 2.22 -3.65 -9.19
C ILE A 68 2.63 -5.12 -9.21
N ALA A 69 3.88 -5.42 -9.58
CA ALA A 69 4.38 -6.79 -9.58
C ALA A 69 4.40 -7.41 -8.17
N GLY A 70 4.82 -6.62 -7.16
CA GLY A 70 4.76 -7.01 -5.76
C GLY A 70 3.33 -7.33 -5.31
N LEU A 71 2.36 -6.48 -5.63
CA LEU A 71 0.95 -6.67 -5.27
C LEU A 71 0.31 -7.87 -5.98
N ILE A 72 0.60 -8.08 -7.27
CA ILE A 72 0.15 -9.27 -7.98
C ILE A 72 0.73 -10.53 -7.33
N CYS A 73 2.01 -10.53 -6.96
CA CYS A 73 2.60 -11.63 -6.20
C CYS A 73 1.92 -11.82 -4.84
N THR A 74 1.68 -10.75 -4.08
CA THR A 74 1.01 -10.82 -2.78
C THR A 74 -0.40 -11.39 -2.90
N SER A 75 -1.10 -11.12 -4.01
CA SER A 75 -2.42 -11.72 -4.28
C SER A 75 -2.39 -13.25 -4.45
N VAL A 76 -1.25 -13.81 -4.86
CA VAL A 76 -1.04 -15.26 -4.99
C VAL A 76 -0.53 -15.85 -3.68
N MET A 77 0.36 -15.15 -2.98
CA MET A 77 0.98 -15.63 -1.74
C MET A 77 0.05 -15.50 -0.53
N ASN A 78 -0.78 -14.46 -0.49
CA ASN A 78 -1.69 -14.12 0.60
C ASN A 78 -3.13 -13.89 0.07
N PRO A 79 -3.77 -14.89 -0.57
CA PRO A 79 -5.08 -14.74 -1.20
C PRO A 79 -6.21 -14.45 -0.21
N GLN A 80 -6.02 -14.77 1.08
CA GLN A 80 -6.95 -14.41 2.15
C GLN A 80 -6.95 -12.91 2.48
N SER A 81 -5.92 -12.17 2.05
CA SER A 81 -5.70 -10.77 2.42
C SER A 81 -5.78 -9.81 1.24
N SER A 82 -5.28 -10.21 0.06
CA SER A 82 -5.30 -9.38 -1.15
C SER A 82 -5.65 -10.24 -2.37
N GLY A 83 -6.23 -9.62 -3.39
CA GLY A 83 -6.77 -10.34 -4.54
C GLY A 83 -7.29 -9.42 -5.63
N LEU A 84 -7.40 -9.94 -6.87
CA LEU A 84 -7.96 -9.20 -8.01
C LEU A 84 -9.43 -8.76 -7.78
N GLY A 85 -10.18 -9.50 -6.95
CA GLY A 85 -11.56 -9.15 -6.61
C GLY A 85 -11.70 -8.11 -5.49
N GLY A 86 -10.59 -7.59 -4.96
CA GLY A 86 -10.58 -6.62 -3.86
C GLY A 86 -10.51 -5.16 -4.32
N GLY A 87 -9.79 -4.37 -3.54
CA GLY A 87 -9.52 -2.97 -3.81
C GLY A 87 -8.10 -2.60 -3.40
N VAL A 88 -7.59 -1.49 -3.94
CA VAL A 88 -6.26 -0.97 -3.63
C VAL A 88 -6.32 0.53 -3.44
N VAL A 89 -5.48 1.03 -2.52
CA VAL A 89 -5.24 2.46 -2.35
C VAL A 89 -3.76 2.69 -2.53
N PHE A 90 -3.38 3.56 -3.47
CA PHE A 90 -2.00 3.99 -3.64
C PHE A 90 -1.85 5.43 -3.22
N THR A 91 -0.74 5.78 -2.58
CA THR A 91 -0.25 7.16 -2.51
C THR A 91 1.06 7.19 -3.27
N ILE A 92 1.06 7.84 -4.44
CA ILE A 92 2.22 7.83 -5.35
C ILE A 92 2.88 9.19 -5.28
N TYR A 93 4.19 9.21 -4.98
CA TYR A 93 5.03 10.40 -5.11
C TYR A 93 5.67 10.46 -6.49
N ASN A 94 5.38 11.51 -7.27
CA ASN A 94 6.05 11.79 -8.53
C ASN A 94 7.05 12.93 -8.37
N ALA A 95 8.35 12.64 -8.48
CA ALA A 95 9.40 13.65 -8.35
C ALA A 95 9.44 14.67 -9.51
N SER A 96 8.84 14.35 -10.67
CA SER A 96 8.95 15.17 -11.88
C SER A 96 7.93 16.31 -11.99
N THR A 97 6.92 16.39 -11.10
CA THR A 97 5.72 17.24 -11.28
C THR A 97 5.40 18.15 -10.08
N GLU A 98 6.42 18.75 -9.44
CA GLU A 98 6.22 19.62 -8.27
C GLU A 98 5.26 20.78 -8.54
N PRO A 99 4.29 21.07 -7.64
CA PRO A 99 3.97 20.46 -6.33
C PRO A 99 2.77 19.47 -6.36
N CYS A 100 2.25 19.07 -7.52
CA CYS A 100 1.11 18.16 -7.66
C CYS A 100 1.51 16.67 -7.49
N ASN A 101 2.40 16.38 -6.55
CA ASN A 101 3.20 15.15 -6.53
C ASN A 101 2.49 13.92 -5.96
N PHE A 102 1.31 14.06 -5.37
CA PHE A 102 0.68 12.97 -4.63
C PHE A 102 -0.70 12.64 -5.15
N VAL A 103 -0.75 11.53 -5.88
CA VAL A 103 -2.00 10.96 -6.36
C VAL A 103 -2.40 9.82 -5.45
N SER A 104 -3.57 9.97 -4.84
CA SER A 104 -4.30 8.89 -4.23
C SER A 104 -5.10 8.17 -5.31
N TYR A 105 -4.74 6.92 -5.62
CA TYR A 105 -5.61 6.05 -6.40
C TYR A 105 -6.51 5.31 -5.44
N GLN A 106 -7.83 5.41 -5.62
CA GLN A 106 -8.77 4.62 -4.85
C GLN A 106 -9.49 3.66 -5.77
N GLN A 107 -9.24 2.38 -5.55
CA GLN A 107 -9.98 1.30 -6.17
C GLN A 107 -10.82 0.62 -5.07
N SER A 108 -12.09 1.01 -4.92
CA SER A 108 -13.04 0.28 -4.08
C SER A 108 -13.85 -0.66 -4.95
N SER A 109 -13.93 -1.95 -4.61
CA SER A 109 -15.03 -2.80 -5.08
C SER A 109 -16.37 -2.23 -4.57
N SER A 110 -17.45 -2.32 -5.34
CA SER A 110 -18.79 -1.85 -4.95
C SER A 110 -19.13 -2.29 -3.50
N ALA A 111 -19.80 -1.45 -2.71
CA ALA A 111 -20.24 -1.80 -1.35
C ALA A 111 -20.99 -3.14 -1.30
N THR A 112 -21.69 -3.49 -2.38
CA THR A 112 -22.35 -4.79 -2.54
C THR A 112 -21.36 -5.94 -2.69
N CYS A 113 -20.21 -5.76 -3.34
CA CYS A 113 -19.14 -6.77 -3.48
C CYS A 113 -18.42 -7.02 -2.15
N ILE A 114 -18.16 -5.95 -1.36
CA ILE A 114 -17.62 -6.06 0.00
C ILE A 114 -18.65 -6.73 0.94
N THR A 115 -19.92 -6.34 0.83
CA THR A 115 -21.02 -6.98 1.56
C THR A 115 -21.18 -8.44 1.12
N LEU A 116 -20.92 -8.79 -0.14
CA LEU A 116 -20.98 -10.16 -0.64
C LEU A 116 -19.79 -11.00 -0.17
N LEU A 117 -18.58 -10.45 -0.12
CA LEU A 117 -17.43 -11.11 0.54
C LEU A 117 -17.70 -11.31 2.02
N HIS A 118 -18.36 -10.35 2.68
CA HIS A 118 -18.77 -10.46 4.09
C HIS A 118 -20.00 -11.38 4.29
N ARG A 119 -20.88 -11.52 3.30
CA ARG A 119 -22.02 -12.45 3.32
C ARG A 119 -21.61 -13.86 2.93
N ALA A 120 -20.67 -14.04 2.00
CA ALA A 120 -19.95 -15.30 1.79
C ALA A 120 -19.22 -15.65 3.09
N HIS A 121 -18.48 -14.68 3.63
CA HIS A 121 -18.10 -14.48 5.04
C HIS A 121 -18.92 -15.30 6.07
N MET A 122 -20.14 -14.81 6.23
CA MET A 122 -21.13 -15.21 7.23
C MET A 122 -21.95 -16.44 6.82
N ALA A 123 -22.23 -16.64 5.53
CA ALA A 123 -22.88 -17.83 4.98
C ALA A 123 -21.98 -19.08 5.12
N MET A 124 -20.66 -18.88 5.16
CA MET A 124 -19.68 -19.92 5.51
C MET A 124 -19.78 -20.36 6.99
N HIS A 125 -20.30 -19.51 7.89
CA HIS A 125 -20.48 -19.84 9.31
C HIS A 125 -21.80 -20.58 9.58
N SER A 126 -22.86 -20.30 8.83
CA SER A 126 -24.21 -20.81 9.11
C SER A 126 -24.56 -22.13 8.40
N SER A 127 -23.80 -22.54 7.39
CA SER A 127 -24.12 -23.71 6.56
C SER A 127 -23.39 -25.00 6.96
N GLY A 128 -22.47 -24.97 7.94
CA GLY A 128 -21.71 -26.15 8.38
C GLY A 128 -20.82 -26.79 7.30
N ALA A 129 -20.82 -26.22 6.10
CA ALA A 129 -20.03 -26.62 4.96
C ALA A 129 -18.87 -25.63 4.83
N TRP A 130 -17.67 -26.08 5.21
CA TRP A 130 -16.42 -25.38 5.03
C TRP A 130 -16.12 -25.25 3.53
N TYR A 131 -16.75 -24.28 2.85
CA TYR A 131 -16.47 -23.96 1.44
C TYR A 131 -15.09 -23.32 1.22
N THR A 132 -14.22 -23.27 2.25
CA THR A 132 -12.77 -23.07 2.10
C THR A 132 -12.07 -24.26 1.43
N SER A 133 -12.77 -25.41 1.31
CA SER A 133 -12.25 -26.64 0.71
C SER A 133 -11.55 -26.46 -0.66
N PRO A 134 -12.03 -25.66 -1.62
CA PRO A 134 -11.36 -25.61 -2.93
C PRO A 134 -10.08 -24.76 -2.97
N LEU A 135 -9.82 -23.92 -1.96
CA LEU A 135 -8.72 -22.93 -2.01
C LEU A 135 -7.43 -23.42 -1.34
N ILE A 136 -7.54 -24.32 -0.36
CA ILE A 136 -6.39 -24.81 0.43
C ILE A 136 -6.44 -26.32 0.63
N CYS A 137 -7.37 -27.01 -0.04
CA CYS A 137 -7.38 -28.47 -0.06
C CYS A 137 -7.02 -28.99 -1.44
N ASP A 138 -6.19 -30.02 -1.47
CA ASP A 138 -6.08 -30.91 -2.62
C ASP A 138 -7.20 -31.95 -2.49
N GLY A 139 -8.32 -31.68 -3.15
CA GLY A 139 -9.57 -32.42 -2.93
C GLY A 139 -10.20 -32.09 -1.56
N GLN A 140 -10.22 -33.06 -0.65
CA GLN A 140 -10.73 -32.88 0.73
C GLN A 140 -9.62 -32.74 1.78
N ARG A 141 -8.35 -32.82 1.37
CA ARG A 141 -7.20 -32.79 2.29
C ARG A 141 -6.59 -31.40 2.36
N LEU A 142 -6.54 -30.84 3.56
CA LEU A 142 -5.83 -29.60 3.83
C LEU A 142 -4.33 -29.75 3.54
N LEU A 143 -3.74 -28.74 2.90
CA LEU A 143 -2.31 -28.68 2.65
C LEU A 143 -1.51 -28.40 3.92
N GLU A 144 -0.36 -29.04 4.04
CA GLU A 144 0.62 -28.84 5.12
C GLU A 144 1.71 -27.82 4.72
N PRO A 145 2.38 -27.18 5.70
CA PRO A 145 3.49 -26.27 5.40
C PRO A 145 4.57 -26.92 4.53
N GLY A 146 4.94 -26.23 3.44
CA GLY A 146 5.93 -26.72 2.47
C GLY A 146 5.34 -27.47 1.28
N GLU A 147 4.06 -27.86 1.33
CA GLU A 147 3.38 -28.42 0.16
C GLU A 147 3.06 -27.34 -0.89
N THR A 148 3.05 -27.74 -2.17
CA THR A 148 2.78 -26.83 -3.28
C THR A 148 1.31 -26.84 -3.64
N PHE A 149 0.66 -25.68 -3.52
CA PHE A 149 -0.67 -25.44 -4.09
C PHE A 149 -0.54 -24.94 -5.53
N ARG A 150 -1.33 -25.50 -6.45
CA ARG A 150 -1.44 -25.00 -7.84
C ARG A 150 -2.83 -24.44 -8.04
N TRP A 151 -2.92 -23.23 -8.60
CA TRP A 151 -4.19 -22.57 -8.88
C TRP A 151 -4.36 -22.28 -10.38
N PRO A 152 -4.70 -23.30 -11.21
CA PRO A 152 -4.77 -23.14 -12.67
C PRO A 152 -5.75 -22.05 -13.12
N ALA A 153 -6.89 -21.92 -12.44
CA ALA A 153 -7.87 -20.88 -12.75
C ALA A 153 -7.30 -19.46 -12.56
N LEU A 154 -6.66 -19.19 -11.41
CA LEU A 154 -6.02 -17.90 -11.16
C LEU A 154 -4.86 -17.66 -12.14
N GLN A 155 -4.08 -18.68 -12.47
CA GLN A 155 -3.03 -18.57 -13.48
C GLN A 155 -3.59 -18.14 -14.85
N GLN A 156 -4.72 -18.72 -15.27
CA GLN A 156 -5.39 -18.33 -16.52
C GLN A 156 -5.90 -16.90 -16.47
N THR A 157 -6.50 -16.48 -15.34
CA THR A 157 -6.94 -15.10 -15.12
C THR A 157 -5.77 -14.12 -15.21
N LEU A 158 -4.67 -14.38 -14.50
CA LEU A 158 -3.49 -13.52 -14.51
C LEU A 158 -2.85 -13.44 -15.89
N LYS A 159 -2.81 -14.56 -16.63
CA LYS A 159 -2.32 -14.57 -18.01
C LYS A 159 -3.20 -13.72 -18.93
N ALA A 160 -4.52 -13.85 -18.83
CA ALA A 160 -5.45 -13.06 -19.64
C ALA A 160 -5.33 -11.56 -19.35
N VAL A 161 -5.17 -11.17 -18.08
CA VAL A 161 -4.96 -9.77 -17.67
C VAL A 161 -3.58 -9.26 -18.15
N ALA A 162 -2.54 -10.09 -18.12
CA ALA A 162 -1.22 -9.71 -18.61
C ALA A 162 -1.20 -9.50 -20.14
N GLU A 163 -1.92 -10.31 -20.89
CA GLU A 163 -1.96 -10.24 -22.37
C GLU A 163 -2.90 -9.15 -22.89
N ASN A 164 -4.02 -8.90 -22.20
CA ASN A 164 -5.10 -8.06 -22.71
C ASN A 164 -5.38 -6.82 -21.84
N GLY A 165 -4.66 -6.65 -20.73
CA GLY A 165 -4.85 -5.56 -19.78
C GLY A 165 -6.07 -5.74 -18.87
N ALA A 166 -6.41 -4.68 -18.14
CA ALA A 166 -7.49 -4.69 -17.14
C ALA A 166 -8.89 -4.93 -17.75
N THR A 167 -9.10 -4.59 -19.02
CA THR A 167 -10.39 -4.79 -19.71
C THR A 167 -10.78 -6.27 -19.80
N ALA A 168 -9.80 -7.19 -19.83
CA ALA A 168 -10.11 -8.63 -19.76
C ALA A 168 -10.85 -9.02 -18.47
N PHE A 169 -10.60 -8.30 -17.37
CA PHE A 169 -11.27 -8.51 -16.09
C PHE A 169 -12.64 -7.83 -16.02
N TYR A 170 -12.74 -6.59 -16.49
CA TYR A 170 -13.97 -5.77 -16.33
C TYR A 170 -14.99 -5.94 -17.46
N GLU A 171 -14.53 -6.16 -18.70
CA GLU A 171 -15.38 -6.21 -19.90
C GLU A 171 -15.41 -7.62 -20.54
N GLY A 172 -14.43 -8.47 -20.20
CA GLY A 172 -14.24 -9.78 -20.82
C GLY A 172 -15.02 -10.93 -20.18
N GLN A 173 -14.68 -12.15 -20.60
CA GLN A 173 -15.29 -13.40 -20.09
C GLN A 173 -15.07 -13.59 -18.58
N ILE A 174 -13.97 -13.06 -18.02
CA ILE A 174 -13.69 -13.11 -16.59
C ILE A 174 -14.73 -12.29 -15.82
N GLY A 175 -15.05 -11.08 -16.29
CA GLY A 175 -16.08 -10.23 -15.69
C GLY A 175 -17.46 -10.83 -15.78
N GLN A 176 -17.80 -11.44 -16.93
CA GLN A 176 -19.06 -12.17 -17.10
C GLN A 176 -19.19 -13.36 -16.14
N ALA A 177 -18.13 -14.17 -16.01
CA ALA A 177 -18.10 -15.30 -15.09
C ALA A 177 -18.22 -14.82 -13.63
N LEU A 178 -17.51 -13.75 -13.27
CA LEU A 178 -17.59 -13.13 -11.95
C LEU A 178 -19.02 -12.68 -11.62
N VAL A 179 -19.66 -11.93 -12.53
CA VAL A 179 -21.04 -11.43 -12.36
C VAL A 179 -22.03 -12.58 -12.20
N GLU A 180 -21.89 -13.64 -13.00
CA GLU A 180 -22.75 -14.81 -12.90
C GLU A 180 -22.59 -15.54 -11.56
N ASP A 181 -21.37 -15.71 -11.08
CA ASP A 181 -21.11 -16.38 -9.80
C ASP A 181 -21.60 -15.57 -8.60
N ILE A 182 -21.41 -14.24 -8.61
CA ILE A 182 -21.93 -13.38 -7.53
C ILE A 182 -23.46 -13.28 -7.58
N ARG A 183 -24.08 -13.35 -8.77
CA ARG A 183 -25.54 -13.40 -8.92
C ARG A 183 -26.13 -14.67 -8.32
N LYS A 184 -25.49 -15.83 -8.51
CA LYS A 184 -25.86 -17.09 -7.83
C LYS A 184 -25.77 -16.98 -6.30
N ALA A 185 -24.83 -16.17 -5.81
CA ALA A 185 -24.69 -15.87 -4.38
C ALA A 185 -25.66 -14.78 -3.86
N GLY A 186 -26.61 -14.31 -4.70
CA GLY A 186 -27.63 -13.34 -4.32
C GLY A 186 -27.20 -11.87 -4.45
N SER A 187 -26.13 -11.58 -5.18
CA SER A 187 -25.72 -10.21 -5.54
C SER A 187 -26.63 -9.62 -6.62
N GLY A 188 -26.90 -8.32 -6.51
CA GLY A 188 -27.57 -7.54 -7.55
C GLY A 188 -26.63 -6.81 -8.51
N ILE A 189 -25.30 -7.02 -8.39
CA ILE A 189 -24.31 -6.39 -9.27
C ILE A 189 -24.49 -6.94 -10.70
N SER A 190 -24.60 -6.03 -11.65
CA SER A 190 -24.71 -6.32 -13.09
C SER A 190 -23.36 -6.25 -13.80
N LEU A 191 -23.30 -6.68 -15.06
CA LEU A 191 -22.10 -6.52 -15.88
C LEU A 191 -21.87 -5.04 -16.20
N GLU A 192 -22.94 -4.29 -16.39
CA GLU A 192 -22.93 -2.85 -16.62
C GLU A 192 -22.30 -2.12 -15.43
N ASP A 193 -22.60 -2.53 -14.19
CA ASP A 193 -21.96 -1.98 -12.99
C ASP A 193 -20.45 -2.25 -12.96
N LEU A 194 -20.03 -3.45 -13.38
CA LEU A 194 -18.62 -3.83 -13.45
C LEU A 194 -17.88 -3.02 -14.53
N GLN A 195 -18.52 -2.79 -15.68
CA GLN A 195 -17.95 -2.03 -16.80
C GLN A 195 -17.95 -0.52 -16.56
N ALA A 196 -18.94 0.01 -15.84
CA ALA A 196 -19.01 1.42 -15.48
C ALA A 196 -17.94 1.83 -14.46
N TYR A 197 -17.31 0.85 -13.81
CA TYR A 197 -16.31 1.08 -12.78
C TYR A 197 -15.06 1.80 -13.30
N LYS A 198 -14.60 2.80 -12.54
CA LYS A 198 -13.35 3.51 -12.81
C LYS A 198 -12.58 3.74 -11.51
N ALA A 199 -11.27 3.57 -11.57
CA ALA A 199 -10.39 3.97 -10.48
C ALA A 199 -10.38 5.51 -10.38
N GLU A 200 -10.49 6.03 -9.16
CA GLU A 200 -10.46 7.47 -8.92
C GLU A 200 -9.06 7.94 -8.58
N VAL A 201 -8.72 9.11 -9.10
CA VAL A 201 -7.45 9.81 -8.90
C VAL A 201 -7.77 11.09 -8.15
N SER A 202 -7.24 11.24 -6.95
CA SER A 202 -7.43 12.44 -6.13
C SER A 202 -6.12 12.90 -5.52
N SER A 203 -6.07 14.17 -5.11
CA SER A 203 -4.91 14.70 -4.38
C SER A 203 -4.86 14.11 -2.97
N ALA A 204 -3.67 13.73 -2.51
CA ALA A 204 -3.50 13.33 -1.11
C ALA A 204 -3.76 14.51 -0.15
N LEU A 205 -4.36 14.20 1.00
CA LEU A 205 -4.39 15.14 2.13
C LEU A 205 -2.96 15.36 2.61
N ASN A 206 -2.70 16.53 3.19
CA ASN A 206 -1.43 16.83 3.81
C ASN A 206 -1.55 17.63 5.10
N ILE A 207 -0.59 17.40 6.00
CA ILE A 207 -0.33 18.22 7.19
C ILE A 207 1.19 18.39 7.35
N THR A 208 1.62 19.41 8.09
CA THR A 208 3.02 19.57 8.49
C THR A 208 3.17 19.28 9.99
N LEU A 209 4.03 18.35 10.37
CA LEU A 209 4.42 18.01 11.74
C LEU A 209 5.76 18.64 12.12
N ASN A 210 5.87 19.05 13.37
CA ASN A 210 7.02 19.69 14.02
C ASN A 210 7.61 20.83 13.20
N SER A 211 6.82 21.49 12.35
CA SER A 211 7.25 22.49 11.36
C SER A 211 8.29 22.01 10.33
N HIS A 212 8.60 20.71 10.23
CA HIS A 212 9.67 20.21 9.36
C HIS A 212 9.32 18.98 8.53
N THR A 213 8.25 18.25 8.85
CA THR A 213 7.88 17.03 8.13
C THR A 213 6.48 17.13 7.57
N THR A 214 6.33 17.03 6.25
CA THR A 214 5.01 17.00 5.61
C THR A 214 4.54 15.56 5.47
N VAL A 215 3.36 15.25 5.98
CA VAL A 215 2.72 13.93 5.89
C VAL A 215 1.68 13.98 4.79
N PHE A 216 1.68 13.00 3.90
CA PHE A 216 0.72 12.79 2.83
C PHE A 216 -0.04 11.48 3.06
N SER A 217 -1.37 11.51 2.90
CA SER A 217 -2.23 10.33 3.11
C SER A 217 -3.53 10.46 2.31
N PRO A 218 -4.21 9.37 1.92
CA PRO A 218 -5.47 9.45 1.19
C PRO A 218 -6.59 10.13 1.98
N GLY A 219 -7.48 10.83 1.27
CA GLY A 219 -8.68 11.45 1.84
C GLY A 219 -9.85 10.47 2.07
N PRO A 220 -10.99 10.95 2.60
CA PRO A 220 -12.19 10.14 2.77
C PRO A 220 -12.65 9.47 1.46
N PRO A 221 -13.22 8.26 1.51
CA PRO A 221 -13.60 7.50 2.72
C PRO A 221 -12.43 6.73 3.39
N MET A 222 -11.18 6.99 3.01
CA MET A 222 -10.00 6.37 3.64
C MET A 222 -9.61 7.07 4.95
N GLY A 223 -8.80 6.38 5.76
CA GLY A 223 -8.49 6.79 7.12
C GLY A 223 -7.53 7.97 7.30
N GLY A 224 -7.07 8.60 6.21
CA GLY A 224 -5.94 9.54 6.29
C GLY A 224 -6.23 10.78 7.12
N ALA A 225 -7.46 11.30 7.08
CA ALA A 225 -7.87 12.42 7.93
C ALA A 225 -7.82 12.06 9.42
N VAL A 226 -8.17 10.82 9.78
CA VAL A 226 -8.11 10.34 11.17
C VAL A 226 -6.66 10.14 11.61
N LEU A 227 -5.80 9.61 10.74
CA LEU A 227 -4.36 9.53 10.99
C LEU A 227 -3.78 10.92 11.28
N MET A 228 -4.07 11.89 10.43
CA MET A 228 -3.59 13.27 10.58
C MET A 228 -4.08 13.93 11.87
N PHE A 229 -5.34 13.69 12.26
CA PHE A 229 -5.88 14.16 13.54
C PHE A 229 -5.11 13.59 14.73
N ILE A 230 -4.82 12.29 14.73
CA ILE A 230 -4.03 11.64 15.79
C ILE A 230 -2.62 12.25 15.87
N LEU A 231 -1.93 12.36 14.74
CA LEU A 231 -0.56 12.90 14.68
C LEU A 231 -0.52 14.36 15.18
N LYS A 232 -1.53 15.17 14.88
CA LYS A 232 -1.63 16.54 15.39
C LYS A 232 -1.84 16.61 16.91
N ILE A 233 -2.56 15.66 17.50
CA ILE A 233 -2.65 15.58 18.96
C ILE A 233 -1.31 15.17 19.57
N LEU A 234 -0.62 14.18 18.97
CA LEU A 234 0.65 13.67 19.47
C LEU A 234 1.78 14.73 19.39
N GLU A 235 1.79 15.55 18.33
CA GLU A 235 2.70 16.67 18.14
C GLU A 235 2.71 17.64 19.35
N GLU A 236 1.53 17.94 19.92
CA GLU A 236 1.41 18.86 21.06
C GLU A 236 2.11 18.36 22.33
N TYR A 237 2.25 17.04 22.49
CA TYR A 237 2.91 16.44 23.65
C TYR A 237 4.44 16.48 23.57
N LYS A 238 5.02 16.86 22.42
CA LYS A 238 6.48 17.00 22.20
C LYS A 238 7.26 15.80 22.74
N LEU A 239 6.82 14.61 22.35
CA LEU A 239 7.44 13.35 22.77
C LEU A 239 8.90 13.31 22.28
N HIS A 240 9.79 12.86 23.15
CA HIS A 240 11.23 12.74 22.93
C HIS A 240 11.77 11.54 23.73
N GLU A 241 13.02 11.13 23.51
CA GLU A 241 13.56 9.91 24.15
C GLU A 241 13.44 9.89 25.67
N ALA A 242 13.60 11.04 26.36
CA ALA A 242 13.44 11.11 27.81
C ALA A 242 11.99 10.86 28.28
N SER A 243 10.99 10.97 27.38
CA SER A 243 9.60 10.58 27.65
C SER A 243 9.46 9.06 27.85
N LEU A 244 10.51 8.28 27.56
CA LEU A 244 10.57 6.84 27.77
C LEU A 244 11.70 6.42 28.73
N ALA A 245 12.32 7.35 29.47
CA ALA A 245 13.49 7.03 30.31
C ALA A 245 13.13 6.23 31.56
N THR A 246 12.12 6.66 32.32
CA THR A 246 11.69 6.01 33.56
C THR A 246 10.34 5.30 33.42
N PRO A 247 10.00 4.35 34.33
CA PRO A 247 8.68 3.72 34.33
C PRO A 247 7.52 4.73 34.41
N LYS A 248 7.69 5.83 35.14
CA LYS A 248 6.66 6.87 35.28
C LYS A 248 6.42 7.60 33.96
N GLU A 249 7.48 8.06 33.30
CA GLU A 249 7.38 8.76 32.02
C GLU A 249 6.83 7.83 30.93
N LYS A 250 7.25 6.55 30.91
CA LYS A 250 6.68 5.54 30.00
C LYS A 250 5.17 5.40 30.17
N VAL A 251 4.69 5.25 31.41
CA VAL A 251 3.25 5.11 31.68
C VAL A 251 2.49 6.35 31.20
N GLU A 252 3.02 7.54 31.48
CA GLU A 252 2.41 8.79 31.04
C GLU A 252 2.39 8.92 29.51
N THR A 253 3.48 8.58 28.84
CA THR A 253 3.60 8.60 27.38
C THR A 253 2.62 7.64 26.73
N TYR A 254 2.58 6.38 27.17
CA TYR A 254 1.63 5.40 26.62
C TYR A 254 0.18 5.76 26.94
N HIS A 255 -0.10 6.39 28.09
CA HIS A 255 -1.44 6.88 28.39
C HIS A 255 -1.86 7.97 27.40
N ARG A 256 -1.01 8.97 27.13
CA ARG A 256 -1.28 10.03 26.14
C ARG A 256 -1.50 9.45 24.74
N ILE A 257 -0.67 8.49 24.33
CA ILE A 257 -0.82 7.79 23.05
C ILE A 257 -2.16 7.05 23.02
N ALA A 258 -2.49 6.28 24.05
CA ALA A 258 -3.75 5.55 24.12
C ALA A 258 -4.98 6.48 24.03
N GLU A 259 -4.95 7.62 24.71
CA GLU A 259 -6.04 8.61 24.65
C GLU A 259 -6.16 9.25 23.27
N ALA A 260 -5.04 9.68 22.66
CA ALA A 260 -5.04 10.23 21.30
C ALA A 260 -5.60 9.23 20.28
N LEU A 261 -5.17 7.97 20.36
CA LEU A 261 -5.69 6.89 19.53
C LEU A 261 -7.19 6.68 19.78
N LYS A 262 -7.65 6.67 21.04
CA LYS A 262 -9.07 6.49 21.38
C LYS A 262 -9.95 7.57 20.74
N PHE A 263 -9.57 8.85 20.89
CA PHE A 263 -10.33 9.96 20.30
C PHE A 263 -10.27 9.96 18.77
N GLY A 264 -9.11 9.66 18.17
CA GLY A 264 -9.02 9.53 16.72
C GLY A 264 -9.91 8.41 16.18
N ASN A 265 -9.88 7.24 16.82
CA ASN A 265 -10.71 6.10 16.41
C ASN A 265 -12.22 6.38 16.52
N MET A 266 -12.66 7.27 17.42
CA MET A 266 -14.05 7.72 17.53
C MET A 266 -14.53 8.48 16.28
N LEU A 267 -13.62 9.01 15.45
CA LEU A 267 -13.95 9.72 14.21
C LEU A 267 -14.25 8.79 13.03
N LYS A 268 -13.87 7.51 13.09
CA LYS A 268 -14.05 6.54 11.99
C LYS A 268 -15.47 6.45 11.43
N PRO A 269 -16.55 6.49 12.24
CA PRO A 269 -17.92 6.49 11.71
C PRO A 269 -18.24 7.68 10.79
N HIS A 270 -17.46 8.76 10.83
CA HIS A 270 -17.63 9.96 10.00
C HIS A 270 -16.80 9.91 8.70
N MET A 271 -16.10 8.81 8.41
CA MET A 271 -15.32 8.63 7.17
C MET A 271 -16.23 8.20 6.00
N SER A 272 -17.19 9.06 5.62
CA SER A 272 -18.11 8.80 4.51
C SER A 272 -17.50 9.11 3.15
N ASP A 273 -18.09 8.54 2.08
CA ASP A 273 -17.75 8.91 0.71
C ASP A 273 -18.15 10.39 0.46
N PRO A 274 -17.21 11.28 0.10
CA PRO A 274 -17.51 12.68 -0.20
C PRO A 274 -18.55 12.86 -1.31
N ALA A 275 -18.65 11.91 -2.26
CA ALA A 275 -19.65 11.96 -3.31
C ALA A 275 -21.09 11.74 -2.80
N PHE A 276 -21.26 11.26 -1.56
CA PHE A 276 -22.55 10.90 -0.97
C PHE A 276 -22.85 11.63 0.37
N SER A 277 -21.94 12.47 0.86
CA SER A 277 -22.03 13.07 2.21
C SER A 277 -23.20 14.03 2.41
N ASP A 278 -23.67 14.71 1.36
CA ASP A 278 -24.76 15.71 1.46
C ASP A 278 -26.15 15.08 1.73
N THR A 279 -26.30 13.77 1.54
CA THR A 279 -27.58 13.07 1.76
C THR A 279 -27.83 12.64 3.21
N GLN A 280 -26.84 12.79 4.10
CA GLN A 280 -26.92 12.30 5.49
C GLN A 280 -27.33 13.36 6.53
N SER A 281 -27.52 14.63 6.16
CA SER A 281 -27.83 15.69 7.16
C SER A 281 -29.22 15.59 7.81
N HIS A 282 -30.10 14.67 7.38
CA HIS A 282 -31.53 14.65 7.78
C HIS A 282 -32.09 13.28 8.21
N LYS A 283 -31.26 12.36 8.73
CA LYS A 283 -31.79 11.12 9.35
C LYS A 283 -31.23 10.90 10.75
N GLY A 284 -31.89 11.51 11.73
CA GLY A 284 -31.70 11.25 13.17
C GLY A 284 -32.22 9.87 13.60
N SER A 285 -31.78 8.80 12.93
CA SER A 285 -32.06 7.43 13.34
C SER A 285 -30.81 6.59 13.13
N ILE A 286 -30.29 6.01 14.21
CA ILE A 286 -29.25 4.98 14.19
C ILE A 286 -29.87 3.72 13.56
N THR A 287 -30.01 3.75 12.25
CA THR A 287 -30.26 2.58 11.43
C THR A 287 -28.97 2.36 10.66
N LEU A 288 -28.37 1.17 10.77
CA LEU A 288 -27.30 0.72 9.88
C LEU A 288 -27.85 0.75 8.46
N SER A 289 -27.80 1.92 7.82
CA SER A 289 -28.20 2.07 6.43
C SER A 289 -27.21 1.24 5.63
N ALA A 290 -27.72 0.28 4.87
CA ALA A 290 -26.95 -0.26 3.76
C ALA A 290 -26.41 0.94 2.97
N SER A 291 -25.10 0.96 2.70
CA SER A 291 -24.48 1.97 1.84
C SER A 291 -25.30 2.10 0.56
N ALA A 292 -25.51 3.32 0.08
CA ALA A 292 -26.23 3.53 -1.16
C ALA A 292 -25.55 2.75 -2.29
N LEU A 293 -26.32 2.29 -3.28
CA LEU A 293 -25.75 1.59 -4.43
C LEU A 293 -24.75 2.54 -5.13
N GLY A 294 -23.48 2.13 -5.18
CA GLY A 294 -22.38 2.94 -5.73
C GLY A 294 -21.59 3.77 -4.70
N GLU A 295 -22.02 3.85 -3.44
CA GLU A 295 -21.26 4.50 -2.36
C GLU A 295 -20.05 3.65 -1.98
N LYS A 296 -18.88 4.28 -1.80
CA LYS A 296 -17.67 3.59 -1.33
C LYS A 296 -17.73 3.43 0.21
N PRO A 297 -17.54 2.22 0.74
CA PRO A 297 -17.55 2.03 2.19
C PRO A 297 -16.32 2.67 2.86
N PRO A 298 -16.44 3.08 4.13
CA PRO A 298 -15.30 3.55 4.92
C PRO A 298 -14.17 2.52 4.99
N SER A 299 -12.92 2.98 4.91
CA SER A 299 -11.73 2.12 5.02
C SER A 299 -10.70 2.69 5.98
N ALA A 300 -10.03 1.81 6.71
CA ALA A 300 -8.92 2.16 7.59
C ALA A 300 -7.56 2.21 6.88
N MET A 301 -7.50 1.91 5.58
CA MET A 301 -6.27 1.98 4.80
C MET A 301 -5.70 3.40 4.77
N VAL A 302 -4.43 3.54 5.12
CA VAL A 302 -3.69 4.81 5.14
C VAL A 302 -2.25 4.62 4.61
N PRO A 303 -2.06 4.27 3.33
CA PRO A 303 -0.73 4.38 2.72
C PRO A 303 -0.29 5.84 2.82
N SER A 304 0.81 6.09 3.52
CA SER A 304 1.26 7.44 3.84
C SER A 304 2.71 7.65 3.46
N ILE A 305 3.04 8.88 3.04
CA ILE A 305 4.40 9.30 2.71
C ILE A 305 4.73 10.50 3.59
N LEU A 306 5.84 10.44 4.32
CA LEU A 306 6.36 11.53 5.12
C LEU A 306 7.61 12.07 4.41
N ILE A 307 7.67 13.39 4.23
CA ILE A 307 8.82 14.07 3.63
C ILE A 307 9.33 15.13 4.60
N SER A 308 10.58 15.01 5.01
CA SER A 308 11.30 16.04 5.76
C SER A 308 11.63 17.24 4.87
N LYS A 309 11.78 18.44 5.47
CA LYS A 309 12.33 19.64 4.82
C LYS A 309 13.72 19.41 4.20
N THR A 310 14.48 18.45 4.70
CA THR A 310 15.78 18.04 4.15
C THR A 310 15.67 17.18 2.89
N GLY A 311 14.46 16.71 2.56
CA GLY A 311 14.19 15.81 1.43
C GLY A 311 14.15 14.33 1.81
N ASP A 312 14.41 13.97 3.07
CA ASP A 312 14.31 12.59 3.54
C ASP A 312 12.86 12.11 3.45
N MET A 313 12.66 10.89 2.94
CA MET A 313 11.35 10.33 2.68
C MET A 313 11.16 9.01 3.39
N LEU A 314 10.00 8.85 4.02
CA LEU A 314 9.55 7.63 4.66
C LEU A 314 8.19 7.24 4.09
N VAL A 315 8.05 6.00 3.63
CA VAL A 315 6.80 5.44 3.14
C VAL A 315 6.30 4.43 4.17
N ILE A 316 5.09 4.63 4.68
CA ILE A 316 4.50 3.80 5.74
C ILE A 316 3.13 3.31 5.29
N GLY A 317 2.87 2.03 5.51
CA GLY A 317 1.57 1.42 5.33
C GLY A 317 1.45 0.19 6.22
N GLY A 318 0.25 -0.31 6.39
CA GLY A 318 0.01 -1.49 7.23
C GLY A 318 -1.27 -2.22 6.84
N ALA A 319 -1.35 -3.47 7.30
CA ALA A 319 -2.55 -4.31 7.23
C ALA A 319 -3.13 -4.52 8.64
N GLY A 320 -4.33 -5.11 8.73
CA GLY A 320 -4.98 -5.38 10.03
C GLY A 320 -6.28 -4.61 10.29
N GLY A 321 -6.95 -4.17 9.22
CA GLY A 321 -8.28 -3.57 9.29
C GLY A 321 -8.32 -2.35 10.21
N ALA A 322 -9.14 -2.41 11.26
CA ALA A 322 -9.32 -1.27 12.17
C ALA A 322 -8.02 -0.80 12.84
N TRP A 323 -6.99 -1.63 12.97
CA TRP A 323 -5.75 -1.25 13.67
C TRP A 323 -4.77 -0.44 12.82
N ILE A 324 -4.97 -0.39 11.50
CA ILE A 324 -4.02 0.22 10.55
C ILE A 324 -3.69 1.66 10.93
N ILE A 325 -4.72 2.49 11.14
CA ILE A 325 -4.54 3.92 11.47
C ILE A 325 -3.67 4.09 12.73
N SER A 326 -3.96 3.34 13.78
CA SER A 326 -3.22 3.41 15.05
C SER A 326 -1.78 2.94 14.89
N ALA A 327 -1.56 1.85 14.15
CA ALA A 327 -0.23 1.32 13.89
C ALA A 327 0.62 2.31 13.08
N THR A 328 0.07 2.85 11.99
CA THR A 328 0.75 3.87 11.18
C THR A 328 1.08 5.12 12.00
N ALA A 329 0.19 5.57 12.88
CA ALA A 329 0.45 6.72 13.76
C ALA A 329 1.63 6.45 14.69
N MET A 330 1.70 5.27 15.33
CA MET A 330 2.79 4.93 16.23
C MET A 330 4.15 4.87 15.53
N VAL A 331 4.20 4.29 14.32
CA VAL A 331 5.45 4.24 13.53
C VAL A 331 5.88 5.65 13.09
N SER A 332 4.92 6.50 12.70
CA SER A 332 5.20 7.87 12.27
C SER A 332 5.84 8.74 13.37
N GLU A 333 5.48 8.51 14.63
CA GLU A 333 6.05 9.24 15.79
C GLU A 333 7.46 8.78 16.17
N GLN A 334 7.88 7.59 15.75
CA GLN A 334 9.16 7.00 16.18
C GLN A 334 10.35 7.52 15.37
N GLU A 335 10.11 8.09 14.19
CA GLU A 335 11.15 8.42 13.20
C GLU A 335 11.74 9.85 13.25
N PRO A 336 11.08 10.93 13.75
CA PRO A 336 11.71 12.25 13.72
C PRO A 336 12.90 12.43 14.69
N HIS A 337 13.27 11.40 15.46
CA HIS A 337 14.37 11.47 16.43
C HIS A 337 15.65 10.71 16.01
N SER A 338 15.64 9.96 14.90
CA SER A 338 16.78 9.10 14.52
C SER A 338 17.95 9.82 13.84
N ASN A 339 17.80 11.10 13.46
CA ASN A 339 18.85 11.88 12.77
C ASN A 339 19.61 12.89 13.67
N ALA A 340 19.70 12.61 14.97
CA ALA A 340 20.58 13.33 15.89
C ALA A 340 21.75 12.48 16.40
N SER A 341 22.32 11.58 15.59
CA SER A 341 23.68 11.04 15.80
C SER A 341 24.08 10.02 14.73
N HIS A 342 24.67 10.49 13.63
CA HIS A 342 25.69 9.74 12.89
C HIS A 342 26.66 10.70 12.20
#